data_AF-A0A1E7FJD7-F1
#
_entry.id   AF-A0A1E7FJD7-F1
#
_cell.length_a   1.000
_cell.length_b   1.000
_cell.length_c   1.000
_cell.angle_alpha   90.00
_cell.angle_beta   90.00
_cell.angle_gamma   90.00
#
_symmetry.space_group_name_H-M   'P 1'
#
loop_
_entity.id
_entity.type
_entity.pdbx_description
1 polymer ?
#
loop_
_entity_poly.entity_id
_entity_poly.type
_entity_poly.pdbx_seq_one_letter_code
_entity_poly.pdbx_strand_id
1 'polypeptide(L)'
;MVSAFERLEFRDGFAGGCTVNGTLTCVTQPQDYCDEGTYLPAHFLRSNSGHPLRYCAGDLEDVIIGRCGNGKCTNIQSRCNGDKLQCEDDDCNRFLLPFIEYDPTCTTTQDLLNDEYVTYGKCGSRCVWSKDDCLEGEVYIQNDETCTADKVQIGACFAGHAFCSVSKASCTQLNLPDEPYMTHQEVKDKIGANCFLSSLPTPPTESPPPPPPPPTESPMLAVPTSGFAVFDEDGNPILVSSSNKNGGGGGGGGLQTGALVAIVAVVAVVIGAVQSAPQKIKKGSDKKTTFAESVY
;
A
#
# COMPACT_ATOMS: atom_id res chain seq x y z
N MET A 1 -21.36 -29.04 -12.15
CA MET A 1 -20.40 -28.38 -13.07
C MET A 1 -20.13 -27.00 -12.51
N VAL A 2 -19.04 -26.84 -11.75
CA VAL A 2 -18.58 -25.51 -11.32
C VAL A 2 -17.78 -24.98 -12.52
N SER A 3 -18.33 -23.97 -13.18
CA SER A 3 -17.64 -23.24 -14.25
C SER A 3 -16.25 -22.84 -13.76
N ALA A 4 -15.23 -22.95 -14.62
CA ALA A 4 -13.88 -22.47 -14.38
C ALA A 4 -13.88 -20.94 -14.33
N PHE A 5 -14.56 -20.36 -13.35
CA PHE A 5 -14.26 -19.01 -12.90
C PHE A 5 -12.83 -19.08 -12.38
N GLU A 6 -11.91 -18.52 -13.16
CA GLU A 6 -10.60 -18.13 -12.65
C GLU A 6 -10.84 -17.39 -11.33
N ARG A 7 -10.32 -17.98 -10.24
CA ARG A 7 -10.43 -17.34 -8.93
C ARG A 7 -9.75 -15.98 -9.04
N LEU A 8 -10.52 -14.92 -8.84
CA LEU A 8 -9.97 -13.58 -8.80
C LEU A 8 -9.10 -13.47 -7.55
N GLU A 9 -7.79 -13.36 -7.74
CA GLU A 9 -6.85 -13.03 -6.67
C GLU A 9 -6.68 -11.51 -6.65
N PHE A 10 -7.13 -10.88 -5.57
CA PHE A 10 -6.89 -9.48 -5.32
C PHE A 10 -5.74 -9.37 -4.32
N ARG A 11 -4.67 -8.69 -4.75
CA ARG A 11 -3.49 -8.38 -3.92
C ARG A 11 -3.43 -6.90 -3.54
N ASP A 12 -4.51 -6.18 -3.83
CA ASP A 12 -4.66 -4.76 -3.55
C ASP A 12 -5.62 -4.64 -2.35
N GLY A 13 -5.04 -4.55 -1.15
CA GLY A 13 -5.81 -4.23 0.04
C GLY A 13 -6.04 -2.73 0.16
N PHE A 14 -7.05 -2.35 0.94
CA PHE A 14 -7.34 -0.95 1.20
C PHE A 14 -7.11 -0.63 2.67
N ALA A 15 -6.26 0.36 2.92
CA ALA A 15 -6.06 0.99 4.21
C ALA A 15 -6.76 2.36 4.23
N GLY A 16 -7.06 2.85 5.43
CA GLY A 16 -7.37 4.26 5.60
C GLY A 16 -6.11 5.11 5.43
N GLY A 17 -6.25 6.40 5.65
CA GLY A 17 -5.13 7.31 5.68
C GLY A 17 -5.44 8.47 6.60
N CYS A 18 -4.42 9.04 7.21
CA CYS A 18 -4.58 10.18 8.09
C CYS A 18 -3.32 11.02 8.15
N THR A 19 -3.33 12.06 8.96
CA THR A 19 -2.14 12.85 9.26
C THR A 19 -1.54 12.35 10.58
N VAL A 20 -0.23 12.17 10.61
CA VAL A 20 0.53 11.81 11.81
C VAL A 20 1.64 12.83 11.97
N ASN A 21 1.56 13.69 12.99
CA ASN A 21 2.51 14.80 13.19
C ASN A 21 2.67 15.68 11.94
N GLY A 22 1.56 15.99 11.25
CA GLY A 22 1.58 16.78 10.01
C GLY A 22 1.98 16.01 8.74
N THR A 23 2.29 14.72 8.83
CA THR A 23 2.66 13.89 7.68
C THR A 23 1.52 12.98 7.25
N LEU A 24 1.15 13.04 5.96
CA LEU A 24 0.15 12.15 5.38
C LEU A 24 0.68 10.70 5.37
N THR A 25 -0.07 9.82 6.03
CA THR A 25 0.32 8.44 6.30
C THR A 25 -0.82 7.50 6.00
N CYS A 26 -0.54 6.36 5.37
CA CYS A 26 -1.51 5.28 5.24
C CYS A 26 -1.64 4.54 6.56
N VAL A 27 -2.88 4.28 6.98
CA VAL A 27 -3.16 3.71 8.30
C VAL A 27 -4.15 2.58 8.21
N THR A 28 -3.83 1.49 8.89
CA THR A 28 -4.65 0.28 8.84
C THR A 28 -5.81 0.34 9.83
N GLN A 29 -5.69 1.14 10.90
CA GLN A 29 -6.73 1.40 11.88
C GLN A 29 -6.85 2.89 12.24
N PRO A 30 -8.08 3.40 12.47
CA PRO A 30 -8.31 4.82 12.70
C PRO A 30 -7.82 5.38 14.03
N GLN A 31 -7.68 4.55 15.07
CA GLN A 31 -7.96 5.01 16.43
C GLN A 31 -6.76 5.35 17.32
N ASP A 32 -5.53 4.98 16.95
CA ASP A 32 -4.45 5.05 17.95
C ASP A 32 -3.38 6.12 17.68
N TYR A 33 -3.20 6.58 16.43
CA TYR A 33 -2.09 7.50 16.09
C TYR A 33 -2.42 8.63 15.10
N CYS A 34 -3.65 8.68 14.59
CA CYS A 34 -4.05 9.75 13.71
C CYS A 34 -4.23 11.06 14.49
N ASP A 35 -3.72 12.16 13.95
CA ASP A 35 -4.06 13.50 14.41
C ASP A 35 -5.60 13.62 14.43
N GLU A 36 -6.16 14.21 15.50
CA GLU A 36 -7.61 14.21 15.73
C GLU A 36 -8.39 14.74 14.52
N GLY A 37 -9.37 13.96 14.07
CA GLY A 37 -10.22 14.34 12.93
C GLY A 37 -9.58 14.24 11.54
N THR A 38 -8.36 13.71 11.44
CA THR A 38 -7.66 13.57 10.14
C THR A 38 -7.85 12.22 9.47
N TYR A 39 -8.42 11.23 10.17
CA TYR A 39 -8.66 9.92 9.59
C TYR A 39 -9.67 9.96 8.45
N LEU A 40 -9.25 9.42 7.32
CA LEU A 40 -10.04 9.21 6.13
C LEU A 40 -10.15 7.69 5.89
N PRO A 41 -11.37 7.15 5.84
CA PRO A 41 -11.56 5.73 5.59
C PRO A 41 -11.13 5.36 4.17
N ALA A 42 -10.75 4.10 3.99
CA ALA A 42 -10.40 3.49 2.71
C ALA A 42 -11.41 3.84 1.60
N HIS A 43 -12.71 3.77 1.91
CA HIS A 43 -13.77 4.13 0.97
C HIS A 43 -13.60 5.55 0.44
N PHE A 44 -13.41 6.53 1.33
CA PHE A 44 -13.27 7.93 0.95
C PHE A 44 -12.07 8.14 0.03
N LEU A 45 -10.93 7.56 0.36
CA LEU A 45 -9.70 7.66 -0.42
C LEU A 45 -9.85 7.05 -1.82
N ARG A 46 -10.57 5.93 -1.94
CA ARG A 46 -10.87 5.29 -3.22
C ARG A 46 -11.82 6.12 -4.08
N SER A 47 -12.89 6.66 -3.47
CA SER A 47 -13.92 7.42 -4.18
C SER A 47 -13.44 8.83 -4.57
N ASN A 48 -12.34 9.31 -3.98
CA ASN A 48 -11.80 10.65 -4.21
C ASN A 48 -10.45 10.58 -4.93
N SER A 49 -10.49 10.43 -6.26
CA SER A 49 -9.30 10.15 -7.08
C SER A 49 -8.23 11.24 -7.08
N GLY A 50 -8.55 12.46 -6.62
CA GLY A 50 -7.62 13.59 -6.49
C GLY A 50 -6.97 13.72 -5.12
N HIS A 51 -7.30 12.84 -4.17
CA HIS A 51 -6.77 12.92 -2.82
C HIS A 51 -5.30 12.44 -2.76
N PRO A 52 -4.40 13.14 -2.05
CA PRO A 52 -2.98 12.75 -1.97
C PRO A 52 -2.77 11.36 -1.35
N LEU A 53 -3.63 10.94 -0.42
CA LEU A 53 -3.61 9.60 0.21
C LEU A 53 -4.27 8.49 -0.62
N ARG A 54 -4.52 8.71 -1.92
CA ARG A 54 -5.14 7.67 -2.76
C ARG A 54 -4.31 6.39 -2.85
N TYR A 55 -2.98 6.49 -2.76
CA TYR A 55 -2.09 5.33 -2.81
C TYR A 55 -2.35 4.33 -1.66
N CYS A 56 -2.86 4.81 -0.51
CA CYS A 56 -3.31 3.95 0.58
C CYS A 56 -4.49 3.02 0.21
N ALA A 57 -5.17 3.35 -0.89
CA ALA A 57 -6.28 2.63 -1.47
C ALA A 57 -5.84 1.87 -2.73
N GLY A 58 -4.82 1.02 -2.60
CA GLY A 58 -4.33 0.16 -3.69
C GLY A 58 -3.00 -0.52 -3.35
N ASP A 59 -2.02 0.25 -2.87
CA ASP A 59 -0.65 -0.22 -2.71
C ASP A 59 -0.33 -0.37 -1.22
N LEU A 60 -0.72 -1.51 -0.63
CA LEU A 60 -0.44 -1.76 0.79
C LEU A 60 1.04 -2.00 1.07
N GLU A 61 1.85 -2.32 0.07
CA GLU A 61 3.26 -2.69 0.22
C GLU A 61 4.11 -1.65 0.96
N ASP A 62 3.79 -0.36 0.75
CA ASP A 62 4.52 0.78 1.29
C ASP A 62 3.87 1.36 2.56
N VAL A 63 2.78 0.76 3.04
CA VAL A 63 2.10 1.25 4.24
C VAL A 63 3.03 1.09 5.44
N ILE A 64 3.32 2.20 6.09
CA ILE A 64 4.24 2.24 7.22
C ILE A 64 3.56 1.63 8.44
N ILE A 65 4.30 0.79 9.15
CA ILE A 65 3.88 0.13 10.40
C ILE A 65 4.86 0.46 11.52
N GLY A 66 4.63 -0.12 12.70
CA GLY A 66 5.47 0.11 13.87
C GLY A 66 6.66 -0.83 13.96
N ARG A 67 7.49 -0.61 14.99
CA ARG A 67 8.63 -1.44 15.37
C ARG A 67 8.59 -1.75 16.86
N CYS A 68 8.80 -3.01 17.20
CA CYS A 68 8.95 -3.44 18.57
C CYS A 68 10.35 -3.12 19.12
N GLY A 69 10.50 -3.07 20.44
CA GLY A 69 11.77 -2.79 21.11
C GLY A 69 12.88 -3.82 20.88
N ASN A 70 12.53 -5.00 20.36
CA ASN A 70 13.49 -6.01 19.90
C ASN A 70 13.99 -5.73 18.46
N GLY A 71 13.55 -4.63 17.84
CA GLY A 71 13.93 -4.24 16.51
C GLY A 71 13.14 -4.92 15.39
N LYS A 72 12.07 -5.69 15.65
CA LYS A 72 11.24 -6.28 14.57
C LYS A 72 10.06 -5.38 14.21
N CYS A 73 9.80 -5.22 12.92
CA CYS A 73 8.62 -4.52 12.42
C CYS A 73 7.33 -5.27 12.77
N THR A 74 6.28 -4.54 13.14
CA THR A 74 4.96 -5.10 13.42
C THR A 74 3.83 -4.11 13.21
N ASN A 75 2.67 -4.63 12.84
CA ASN A 75 1.45 -3.87 12.64
C ASN A 75 0.64 -3.60 13.92
N ILE A 76 0.91 -4.32 15.02
CA ILE A 76 0.17 -4.19 16.28
C ILE A 76 1.09 -4.35 17.50
N GLN A 77 0.89 -3.53 18.52
CA GLN A 77 1.69 -3.55 19.75
C GLN A 77 1.66 -4.90 20.49
N SER A 78 0.53 -5.62 20.43
CA SER A 78 0.39 -6.93 21.09
C SER A 78 1.38 -7.98 20.57
N ARG A 79 1.99 -7.76 19.40
CA ARG A 79 3.06 -8.59 18.83
C ARG A 79 4.47 -8.18 19.29
N CYS A 80 4.58 -7.19 20.16
CA CYS A 80 5.85 -6.79 20.80
C CYS A 80 6.12 -7.51 22.10
N ASN A 81 5.33 -8.52 22.45
CA ASN A 81 5.73 -9.49 23.44
C ASN A 81 6.89 -10.29 22.82
N GLY A 82 8.11 -10.07 23.32
CA GLY A 82 9.27 -10.86 22.88
C GLY A 82 9.00 -12.36 23.06
N ASP A 83 9.85 -13.22 22.50
CA ASP A 83 9.73 -14.70 22.46
C ASP A 83 9.57 -15.42 23.82
N LYS A 84 9.33 -14.70 24.90
CA LYS A 84 8.93 -15.23 26.19
C LYS A 84 7.54 -15.86 26.06
N LEU A 85 7.62 -17.18 25.89
CA LEU A 85 6.96 -18.22 26.67
C LEU A 85 5.54 -17.89 27.12
N GLN A 86 4.63 -18.81 26.81
CA GLN A 86 3.40 -19.05 27.57
C GLN A 86 3.68 -18.88 29.08
N CYS A 87 3.42 -17.70 29.62
CA CYS A 87 3.44 -17.46 31.05
C CYS A 87 1.98 -17.60 31.47
N GLU A 88 1.67 -18.67 32.20
CA GLU A 88 0.32 -18.95 32.71
C GLU A 88 -0.08 -18.01 33.86
N ASP A 89 0.82 -17.13 34.32
CA ASP A 89 0.62 -16.25 35.46
C ASP A 89 0.32 -14.78 35.06
N ASP A 90 -0.65 -14.17 35.75
CA ASP A 90 -1.17 -12.79 35.55
C ASP A 90 -0.12 -11.66 35.68
N ASP A 91 1.07 -11.94 36.21
CA ASP A 91 2.14 -10.96 36.41
C ASP A 91 2.97 -10.65 35.14
N CYS A 92 2.69 -11.33 34.03
CA CYS A 92 3.50 -11.22 32.81
C CYS A 92 3.25 -9.94 31.98
N ASN A 93 2.26 -9.13 32.33
CA ASN A 93 1.99 -7.83 31.69
C ASN A 93 3.08 -6.76 31.95
N ARG A 94 4.10 -7.05 32.78
CA ARG A 94 5.14 -6.07 33.15
C ARG A 94 6.28 -5.89 32.14
N PHE A 95 6.38 -6.71 31.11
CA PHE A 95 7.47 -6.62 30.12
C PHE A 95 6.95 -6.49 28.68
N LEU A 96 5.98 -5.60 28.45
CA LEU A 96 5.74 -5.11 27.10
C LEU A 96 7.03 -4.41 26.61
N LEU A 97 7.61 -4.89 25.51
CA LEU A 97 8.69 -4.15 24.87
C LEU A 97 8.16 -2.78 24.44
N PRO A 98 9.00 -1.73 24.45
CA PRO A 98 8.60 -0.45 23.89
C PRO A 98 8.14 -0.67 22.45
N PHE A 99 7.07 0.01 22.05
CA PHE A 99 6.53 -0.06 20.69
C PHE A 99 6.62 1.33 20.09
N ILE A 100 7.35 1.44 19.00
CA ILE A 100 7.38 2.62 18.15
C ILE A 100 6.24 2.40 17.16
N GLU A 101 5.13 3.08 17.36
CA GLU A 101 3.92 2.85 16.57
C GLU A 101 4.07 3.19 15.09
N TYR A 102 4.93 4.15 14.77
CA TYR A 102 5.25 4.56 13.42
C TYR A 102 6.77 4.58 13.24
N ASP A 103 7.28 3.63 12.47
CA ASP A 103 8.69 3.58 12.09
C ASP A 103 8.79 3.61 10.55
N PRO A 104 9.29 4.69 9.93
CA PRO A 104 9.36 4.81 8.47
C PRO A 104 10.27 3.79 7.79
N THR A 105 11.00 2.99 8.58
CA THR A 105 11.81 1.88 8.09
C THR A 105 11.07 0.53 8.13
N CYS A 106 9.82 0.52 8.60
CA CYS A 106 8.95 -0.64 8.64
C CYS A 106 7.77 -0.43 7.70
N THR A 107 7.68 -1.21 6.63
CA THR A 107 6.48 -1.28 5.79
C THR A 107 5.70 -2.56 6.07
N THR A 108 4.51 -2.74 5.49
CA THR A 108 3.77 -4.00 5.62
C THR A 108 4.51 -5.19 5.00
N THR A 109 5.41 -4.95 4.06
CA THR A 109 6.10 -6.02 3.32
C THR A 109 7.53 -6.22 3.81
N GLN A 110 8.25 -5.15 4.16
CA GLN A 110 9.69 -5.20 4.40
C GLN A 110 10.13 -4.37 5.60
N ASP A 111 11.10 -4.91 6.34
CA ASP A 111 11.94 -4.19 7.28
C ASP A 111 13.13 -3.60 6.52
N LEU A 112 13.06 -2.31 6.20
CA LEU A 112 14.06 -1.60 5.41
C LEU A 112 15.41 -1.44 6.12
N LEU A 113 15.46 -1.58 7.46
CA LEU A 113 16.72 -1.53 8.20
C LEU A 113 17.49 -2.85 8.11
N ASN A 114 16.77 -3.97 8.19
CA ASN A 114 17.37 -5.31 8.25
C ASN A 114 17.35 -6.04 6.90
N ASP A 115 16.67 -5.48 5.89
CA ASP A 115 16.42 -6.12 4.58
C ASP A 115 15.72 -7.49 4.72
N GLU A 116 14.76 -7.56 5.64
CA GLU A 116 13.98 -8.77 5.93
C GLU A 116 12.50 -8.57 5.61
N TYR A 117 11.77 -9.63 5.26
CA TYR A 117 10.32 -9.54 5.14
C TYR A 117 9.65 -9.42 6.50
N VAL A 118 8.61 -8.59 6.57
CA VAL A 118 7.75 -8.53 7.76
C VAL A 118 6.93 -9.82 7.85
N THR A 119 7.04 -10.48 9.00
CA THR A 119 6.25 -11.68 9.30
C THR A 119 4.93 -11.31 9.95
N TYR A 120 4.00 -12.25 10.00
CA TYR A 120 2.63 -12.05 10.50
C TYR A 120 2.18 -13.19 11.41
N GLY A 121 0.98 -13.03 11.96
CA GLY A 121 0.38 -14.09 12.76
C GLY A 121 -0.14 -15.24 11.91
N LYS A 122 -0.36 -16.38 12.55
CA LYS A 122 -0.94 -17.57 11.94
C LYS A 122 -2.01 -18.18 12.84
N CYS A 123 -3.16 -18.52 12.26
CA CYS A 123 -4.22 -19.28 12.91
C CYS A 123 -4.43 -20.57 12.12
N GLY A 124 -4.12 -21.72 12.73
CA GLY A 124 -4.14 -23.00 12.02
C GLY A 124 -3.17 -23.01 10.83
N SER A 125 -3.71 -23.10 9.61
CA SER A 125 -2.93 -23.05 8.35
C SER A 125 -2.97 -21.70 7.63
N ARG A 126 -3.65 -20.70 8.20
CA ARG A 126 -3.88 -19.40 7.55
C ARG A 126 -2.97 -18.35 8.16
N CYS A 127 -2.38 -17.51 7.33
CA CYS A 127 -1.71 -16.31 7.78
C CYS A 127 -2.72 -15.19 7.97
N VAL A 128 -2.63 -14.48 9.08
CA VAL A 128 -3.62 -13.49 9.51
C VAL A 128 -2.97 -12.17 9.89
N TRP A 129 -3.72 -11.10 9.74
CA TRP A 129 -3.27 -9.75 10.06
C TRP A 129 -3.11 -9.55 11.58
N SER A 130 -4.07 -10.06 12.35
CA SER A 130 -4.12 -9.94 13.82
C SER A 130 -4.72 -11.20 14.47
N LYS A 131 -4.65 -11.28 15.81
CA LYS A 131 -5.30 -12.35 16.58
C LYS A 131 -6.82 -12.35 16.42
N ASP A 132 -7.42 -11.18 16.20
CA ASP A 132 -8.88 -11.03 16.06
C ASP A 132 -9.41 -11.66 14.75
N ASP A 133 -8.52 -11.98 13.81
CA ASP A 133 -8.84 -12.66 12.56
C ASP A 133 -8.79 -14.21 12.68
N CYS A 134 -8.41 -14.74 13.85
CA CYS A 134 -8.54 -16.16 14.15
C CYS A 134 -10.02 -16.53 14.33
N LEU A 135 -10.39 -17.71 13.85
CA LEU A 135 -11.67 -18.31 14.18
C LEU A 135 -11.68 -18.80 15.63
N GLU A 136 -12.86 -18.91 16.22
CA GLU A 136 -13.03 -19.44 17.57
C GLU A 136 -12.40 -20.85 17.68
N GLY A 137 -11.50 -21.02 18.66
CA GLY A 137 -10.77 -22.26 18.90
C GLY A 137 -9.46 -22.42 18.11
N GLU A 138 -9.12 -21.51 17.20
CA GLU A 138 -7.80 -21.53 16.56
C GLU A 138 -6.71 -20.99 17.51
N VAL A 139 -5.56 -21.67 17.51
CA VAL A 139 -4.36 -21.18 18.21
C VAL A 139 -3.69 -20.12 17.35
N TYR A 140 -3.52 -18.92 17.91
CA TYR A 140 -2.76 -17.84 17.30
C TYR A 140 -1.25 -18.04 17.56
N ILE A 141 -0.47 -18.18 16.50
CA ILE A 141 0.99 -18.20 16.52
C ILE A 141 1.46 -16.84 16.03
N GLN A 142 2.18 -16.12 16.88
CA GLN A 142 2.71 -14.79 16.60
C GLN A 142 4.00 -14.88 15.78
N ASN A 143 4.19 -13.93 14.84
CA ASN A 143 5.43 -13.76 14.06
C ASN A 143 5.90 -15.04 13.34
N ASP A 144 4.98 -15.87 12.82
CA ASP A 144 5.35 -17.08 12.11
C ASP A 144 6.11 -16.72 10.81
N GLU A 145 7.34 -17.23 10.68
CA GLU A 145 8.23 -16.92 9.54
C GLU A 145 7.66 -17.34 8.18
N THR A 146 6.72 -18.29 8.17
CA THR A 146 6.06 -18.72 6.94
C THR A 146 4.96 -17.74 6.49
N CYS A 147 4.56 -16.82 7.37
CA CYS A 147 3.49 -15.85 7.14
C CYS A 147 4.02 -14.47 6.77
N THR A 148 4.27 -14.28 5.49
CA THR A 148 4.64 -13.02 4.84
C THR A 148 3.41 -12.32 4.26
N ALA A 149 3.52 -11.05 3.89
CA ALA A 149 2.40 -10.22 3.44
C ALA A 149 1.58 -10.85 2.28
N ASP A 150 2.22 -11.55 1.35
CA ASP A 150 1.60 -12.24 0.21
C ASP A 150 0.71 -13.41 0.57
N LYS A 151 0.78 -13.88 1.83
CA LYS A 151 0.01 -15.01 2.34
C LYS A 151 -1.04 -14.59 3.36
N VAL A 152 -0.94 -13.38 3.91
CA VAL A 152 -1.89 -12.86 4.90
C VAL A 152 -3.25 -12.71 4.23
N GLN A 153 -4.22 -13.45 4.74
CA GLN A 153 -5.60 -13.42 4.28
C GLN A 153 -6.33 -12.30 5.00
N ILE A 154 -6.88 -11.35 4.24
CA ILE A 154 -7.65 -10.23 4.77
C ILE A 154 -9.12 -10.33 4.33
N GLY A 155 -10.00 -9.63 5.05
CA GLY A 155 -11.43 -9.56 4.72
C GLY A 155 -11.72 -8.56 3.61
N ALA A 156 -12.98 -8.14 3.52
CA ALA A 156 -13.43 -7.09 2.61
C ALA A 156 -14.57 -6.27 3.22
N CYS A 157 -14.59 -4.97 2.91
CA CYS A 157 -15.75 -4.12 3.14
C CYS A 157 -16.68 -4.17 1.93
N PHE A 158 -17.98 -3.94 2.14
CA PHE A 158 -18.99 -3.95 1.08
C PHE A 158 -19.73 -2.61 0.98
N ALA A 159 -19.49 -1.89 -0.12
CA ALA A 159 -20.07 -0.56 -0.36
C ALA A 159 -20.71 -0.46 -1.76
N GLY A 160 -21.65 -1.36 -2.04
CA GLY A 160 -22.15 -1.61 -3.40
C GLY A 160 -21.25 -2.54 -4.21
N HIS A 161 -19.96 -2.52 -3.96
CA HIS A 161 -18.98 -3.54 -4.39
C HIS A 161 -18.03 -3.90 -3.25
N ALA A 162 -17.52 -5.13 -3.29
CA ALA A 162 -16.55 -5.62 -2.32
C ALA A 162 -15.15 -5.09 -2.62
N PHE A 163 -14.39 -4.77 -1.58
CA PHE A 163 -12.98 -4.40 -1.68
C PHE A 163 -12.19 -4.91 -0.49
N CYS A 164 -11.01 -5.46 -0.73
CA CYS A 164 -10.20 -6.11 0.29
C CYS A 164 -9.80 -5.12 1.38
N SER A 165 -9.87 -5.54 2.64
CA SER A 165 -9.59 -4.66 3.76
C SER A 165 -8.99 -5.42 4.94
N VAL A 166 -7.95 -4.81 5.52
CA VAL A 166 -7.13 -5.39 6.59
C VAL A 166 -7.89 -5.59 7.89
N SER A 167 -8.99 -4.86 8.12
CA SER A 167 -9.80 -5.02 9.33
C SER A 167 -11.23 -4.51 9.16
N LYS A 168 -12.13 -4.93 10.06
CA LYS A 168 -13.48 -4.36 10.15
C LYS A 168 -13.46 -2.84 10.44
N ALA A 169 -12.46 -2.36 11.19
CA ALA A 169 -12.35 -0.95 11.54
C ALA A 169 -12.17 -0.06 10.30
N SER A 170 -11.53 -0.57 9.26
CA SER A 170 -11.35 0.11 7.98
C SER A 170 -12.66 0.30 7.19
N CYS A 171 -13.73 -0.43 7.56
CA CYS A 171 -15.08 -0.32 6.98
C CYS A 171 -15.97 0.70 7.70
N THR A 172 -15.46 1.32 8.76
CA THR A 172 -16.19 2.35 9.50
C THR A 172 -16.16 3.68 8.74
N GLN A 173 -17.25 4.42 8.79
CA GLN A 173 -17.37 5.71 8.10
C GLN A 173 -17.75 6.81 9.09
N LEU A 174 -17.10 7.98 8.96
CA LEU A 174 -17.41 9.11 9.81
C LEU A 174 -18.81 9.67 9.48
N ASN A 175 -19.71 9.68 10.48
CA ASN A 175 -21.08 10.17 10.36
C ASN A 175 -21.98 9.40 9.35
N LEU A 176 -21.56 8.21 8.94
CA LEU A 176 -22.34 7.32 8.06
C LEU A 176 -22.44 5.93 8.71
N PRO A 177 -23.43 5.12 8.33
CA PRO A 177 -23.49 3.73 8.77
C PRO A 177 -22.23 2.97 8.34
N ASP A 178 -21.73 2.11 9.23
CA ASP A 178 -20.61 1.22 8.92
C ASP A 178 -20.95 0.31 7.75
N GLU A 179 -19.95 0.07 6.91
CA GLU A 179 -20.09 -0.87 5.80
C GLU A 179 -20.04 -2.31 6.33
N PRO A 180 -20.84 -3.23 5.79
CA PRO A 180 -20.71 -4.64 6.11
C PRO A 180 -19.29 -5.14 5.84
N TYR A 181 -18.69 -5.76 6.85
CA TYR A 181 -17.41 -6.46 6.73
C TYR A 181 -17.65 -7.94 6.53
N MET A 182 -16.92 -8.54 5.59
CA MET A 182 -16.86 -9.98 5.36
C MET A 182 -15.45 -10.46 5.67
N THR A 183 -15.34 -11.56 6.41
CA THR A 183 -14.06 -12.26 6.60
C THR A 183 -13.53 -12.80 5.27
N HIS A 184 -12.24 -13.11 5.19
CA HIS A 184 -11.65 -13.71 3.98
C HIS A 184 -12.43 -14.92 3.47
N GLN A 185 -12.84 -15.81 4.38
CA GLN A 185 -13.57 -17.02 4.04
C GLN A 185 -14.96 -16.68 3.46
N GLU A 186 -15.66 -15.70 4.03
CA GLU A 186 -16.94 -15.25 3.48
C GLU A 186 -16.81 -14.59 2.11
N VAL A 187 -15.75 -13.81 1.88
CA VAL A 187 -15.46 -13.22 0.56
C VAL A 187 -15.25 -14.32 -0.47
N LYS A 188 -14.45 -15.33 -0.12
CA LYS A 188 -14.20 -16.48 -0.98
C LYS A 188 -15.47 -17.27 -1.29
N ASP A 189 -16.32 -17.50 -0.29
CA ASP A 189 -17.53 -18.31 -0.47
C ASP A 189 -18.65 -17.55 -1.20
N LYS A 190 -18.82 -16.26 -0.93
CA LYS A 190 -19.91 -15.44 -1.51
C LYS A 190 -19.53 -14.80 -2.84
N ILE A 191 -18.27 -14.42 -3.02
CA ILE A 191 -17.79 -13.65 -4.19
C ILE A 191 -16.86 -14.49 -5.08
N GLY A 192 -16.23 -15.55 -4.56
CA GLY A 192 -15.27 -16.34 -5.32
C GLY A 192 -13.89 -15.66 -5.46
N ALA A 193 -13.61 -14.69 -4.61
CA ALA A 193 -12.39 -13.89 -4.63
C ALA A 193 -11.48 -14.21 -3.43
N ASN A 194 -10.16 -14.14 -3.62
CA ASN A 194 -9.20 -14.21 -2.53
C ASN A 194 -8.61 -12.82 -2.29
N CYS A 195 -8.73 -12.33 -1.05
CA CYS A 195 -8.12 -11.08 -0.61
C CYS A 195 -6.85 -11.36 0.18
N PHE A 196 -5.70 -10.91 -0.33
CA PHE A 196 -4.41 -10.94 0.35
C PHE A 196 -3.96 -9.53 0.73
N LEU A 197 -3.08 -9.43 1.71
CA LEU A 197 -2.59 -8.13 2.20
C LEU A 197 -1.83 -7.36 1.12
N SER A 198 -0.73 -7.92 0.60
CA SER A 198 0.08 -7.27 -0.43
C SER A 198 0.95 -8.29 -1.16
N SER A 199 1.40 -7.98 -2.37
CA SER A 199 2.53 -8.72 -2.97
C SER A 199 3.82 -8.44 -2.21
N LEU A 200 4.78 -9.37 -2.25
CA LEU A 200 6.14 -9.08 -1.80
C LEU A 200 6.85 -8.22 -2.83
N PRO A 201 7.70 -7.26 -2.42
CA PRO A 201 8.53 -6.52 -3.35
C PRO A 201 9.39 -7.53 -4.11
N THR A 202 9.32 -7.48 -5.44
CA THR A 202 10.23 -8.25 -6.29
C THR A 202 11.65 -7.84 -5.93
N PRO A 203 12.56 -8.79 -5.64
CA PRO A 203 13.96 -8.45 -5.47
C PRO A 203 14.41 -7.66 -6.70
N PRO A 204 15.28 -6.65 -6.55
CA PRO A 204 15.77 -5.88 -7.68
C PRO A 204 16.29 -6.88 -8.70
N THR A 205 15.64 -6.95 -9.87
CA THR A 205 16.10 -7.78 -10.97
C THR A 205 17.55 -7.39 -11.19
N GLU A 206 18.49 -8.29 -10.92
CA GLU A 206 19.89 -8.05 -11.25
C GLU A 206 19.88 -7.66 -12.73
N SER A 207 20.28 -6.41 -13.01
CA SER A 207 20.37 -5.96 -14.40
C SER A 207 21.18 -7.02 -15.13
N PRO A 208 20.68 -7.57 -16.25
CA PRO A 208 21.44 -8.55 -16.98
C PRO A 208 22.84 -7.98 -17.21
N PRO A 209 23.90 -8.77 -17.03
CA PRO A 209 25.26 -8.27 -17.17
C PRO A 209 25.36 -7.51 -18.48
N PRO A 210 26.02 -6.33 -18.50
CA PRO A 210 26.12 -5.55 -19.71
C PRO A 210 26.60 -6.46 -20.84
N PRO A 211 26.02 -6.35 -22.05
CA PRO A 211 26.46 -7.17 -23.17
C PRO A 211 27.98 -7.01 -23.29
N PRO A 212 28.72 -8.11 -23.58
CA PRO A 212 30.16 -8.02 -23.76
C PRO A 212 30.46 -6.91 -24.78
N PRO A 213 31.49 -6.08 -24.55
CA PRO A 213 31.84 -5.02 -25.49
C PRO A 213 32.01 -5.66 -26.88
N PRO A 214 31.50 -5.01 -27.94
CA PRO A 214 31.71 -5.51 -29.29
C PRO A 214 33.22 -5.73 -29.49
N PRO A 215 33.62 -6.80 -30.20
CA PRO A 215 35.03 -7.02 -30.49
C PRO A 215 35.56 -5.75 -31.13
N THR A 216 36.58 -5.14 -30.52
CA THR A 216 37.28 -4.00 -31.10
C THR A 216 37.78 -4.45 -32.46
N GLU A 217 37.13 -3.98 -33.53
CA GLU A 217 37.62 -4.19 -34.88
C GLU A 217 38.98 -3.49 -34.94
N SER A 218 40.05 -4.30 -34.94
CA SER A 218 41.38 -3.83 -35.29
C SER A 218 41.26 -3.11 -36.63
N PRO A 219 41.79 -1.88 -36.78
CA PRO A 219 41.64 -1.12 -38.00
C PRO A 219 42.17 -1.95 -39.18
N MET A 220 41.26 -2.41 -40.03
CA MET A 220 41.62 -2.94 -41.33
C MET A 220 42.32 -1.81 -42.07
N LEU A 221 43.60 -2.01 -42.41
CA LEU A 221 44.33 -1.18 -43.34
C LEU A 221 43.47 -0.99 -44.59
N ALA A 222 43.00 0.23 -44.80
CA ALA A 222 42.23 0.59 -45.98
C ALA A 222 43.07 0.27 -47.22
N VAL A 223 42.67 -0.77 -47.95
CA VAL A 223 43.18 -1.02 -49.29
C VAL A 223 42.68 0.14 -50.15
N PRO A 224 43.56 0.95 -50.75
CA PRO A 224 43.13 2.05 -51.61
C PRO A 224 42.34 1.44 -52.78
N THR A 225 41.04 1.71 -52.79
CA THR A 225 40.19 1.43 -53.94
C THR A 225 40.62 2.43 -55.01
N SER A 226 41.43 1.97 -55.96
CA SER A 226 41.79 2.71 -57.16
C SER A 226 40.51 3.15 -57.86
N GLY A 227 40.15 4.43 -57.71
CA GLY A 227 39.07 5.03 -58.46
C GLY A 227 39.39 4.94 -59.95
N PHE A 228 38.53 4.26 -60.71
CA PHE A 228 38.57 4.30 -62.17
C PHE A 228 38.20 5.72 -62.59
N ALA A 229 39.18 6.49 -63.06
CA ALA A 229 38.93 7.74 -63.77
C ALA A 229 38.39 7.41 -65.16
N VAL A 230 37.21 7.93 -65.49
CA VAL A 230 36.64 7.86 -66.83
C VAL A 230 37.15 9.06 -67.61
N PHE A 231 37.92 8.81 -68.67
CA PHE A 231 38.41 9.81 -69.61
C PHE A 231 37.54 9.80 -70.87
N ASP A 232 37.32 10.95 -71.49
CA ASP A 232 36.72 11.03 -72.83
C ASP A 232 37.69 10.57 -73.93
N GLU A 233 37.22 10.46 -75.18
CA GLU A 233 38.06 10.04 -76.33
C GLU A 233 39.23 11.01 -76.62
N ASP A 234 39.24 12.21 -76.03
CA ASP A 234 40.33 13.20 -76.13
C ASP A 234 41.28 13.20 -74.91
N GLY A 235 41.08 12.29 -73.95
CA GLY A 235 41.96 12.08 -72.80
C GLY A 235 41.76 13.04 -71.64
N ASN A 236 40.65 13.78 -71.57
CA ASN A 236 40.35 14.67 -70.46
C ASN A 236 39.50 13.96 -69.37
N PRO A 237 39.79 14.18 -68.07
CA PRO A 237 39.04 13.56 -66.99
C PRO A 237 37.63 14.16 -66.88
N ILE A 238 36.60 13.32 -66.95
CA ILE A 238 35.21 13.75 -66.78
C ILE A 238 34.91 13.87 -65.29
N LEU A 239 34.80 15.10 -64.79
CA LEU A 239 34.33 15.39 -63.43
C LEU A 239 32.81 15.16 -63.36
N VAL A 240 32.39 14.01 -62.82
CA VAL A 240 30.97 13.73 -62.53
C VAL A 240 30.58 14.50 -61.26
N SER A 241 30.22 15.77 -61.42
CA SER A 241 29.64 16.59 -60.34
C SER A 241 28.24 16.09 -60.00
N SER A 242 28.12 15.28 -58.95
CA SER A 242 26.83 14.90 -58.37
C SER A 242 26.18 16.11 -57.70
N SER A 243 25.38 16.84 -58.46
CA SER A 243 24.50 17.90 -57.95
C SER A 243 23.24 17.28 -57.36
N ASN A 244 23.29 16.89 -56.08
CA ASN A 244 22.06 16.53 -55.36
C ASN A 244 21.43 17.80 -54.76
N LYS A 245 20.53 18.40 -55.53
CA LYS A 245 19.73 19.57 -55.15
C LYS A 245 18.27 19.13 -55.07
N ASN A 246 17.79 18.88 -53.86
CA ASN A 246 16.38 18.84 -53.45
C ASN A 246 16.38 18.94 -51.91
N GLY A 247 15.76 19.89 -51.20
CA GLY A 247 14.75 20.87 -51.57
C GLY A 247 13.56 20.77 -50.60
N GLY A 248 13.40 21.76 -49.71
CA GLY A 248 12.16 22.08 -48.97
C GLY A 248 11.92 21.28 -47.67
N GLY A 249 11.43 21.84 -46.56
CA GLY A 249 10.86 23.16 -46.29
C GLY A 249 9.80 23.05 -45.17
N GLY A 250 9.72 24.06 -44.29
CA GLY A 250 8.62 24.27 -43.32
C GLY A 250 8.88 23.66 -41.93
N GLY A 251 8.66 24.32 -40.81
CA GLY A 251 7.93 25.56 -40.53
C GLY A 251 7.10 25.36 -39.24
N GLY A 252 7.24 26.28 -38.29
CA GLY A 252 6.35 26.42 -37.11
C GLY A 252 6.72 25.53 -35.92
N GLY A 253 6.66 25.97 -34.66
CA GLY A 253 6.13 27.19 -34.08
C GLY A 253 5.68 26.90 -32.63
N GLY A 254 5.95 27.82 -31.71
CA GLY A 254 5.14 28.01 -30.50
C GLY A 254 5.40 27.10 -29.29
N LEU A 255 6.32 27.51 -28.42
CA LEU A 255 6.15 27.29 -26.98
C LEU A 255 5.37 28.50 -26.43
N GLN A 256 4.05 28.36 -26.36
CA GLN A 256 3.19 29.29 -25.64
C GLN A 256 3.26 28.97 -24.14
N THR A 257 3.84 29.90 -23.40
CA THR A 257 3.78 30.03 -21.95
C THR A 257 2.32 30.31 -21.56
N GLY A 258 1.55 29.27 -21.19
CA GLY A 258 0.18 29.38 -20.67
C GLY A 258 0.19 29.45 -19.14
N ALA A 259 -0.16 30.61 -18.59
CA ALA A 259 -1.46 30.88 -17.96
C ALA A 259 -1.56 30.43 -16.48
N LEU A 260 -1.17 31.34 -15.59
CA LEU A 260 -1.60 31.36 -14.18
C LEU A 260 -3.11 31.60 -14.12
N VAL A 261 -3.87 30.58 -13.75
CA VAL A 261 -5.28 30.71 -13.40
C VAL A 261 -5.35 31.05 -11.91
N ALA A 262 -5.57 32.33 -11.60
CA ALA A 262 -5.92 32.77 -10.26
C ALA A 262 -7.41 32.45 -10.00
N ILE A 263 -7.67 31.39 -9.23
CA ILE A 263 -9.00 31.08 -8.72
C ILE A 263 -9.17 31.86 -7.41
N VAL A 264 -9.89 32.99 -7.46
CA VAL A 264 -10.39 33.68 -6.27
C VAL A 264 -11.76 33.10 -5.95
N ALA A 265 -11.81 32.16 -4.99
CA ALA A 265 -13.04 31.61 -4.46
C ALA A 265 -13.71 32.62 -3.53
N VAL A 266 -14.92 33.06 -3.90
CA VAL A 266 -15.84 33.81 -3.05
C VAL A 266 -16.45 32.84 -2.05
N VAL A 267 -15.99 32.87 -0.79
CA VAL A 267 -16.63 32.14 0.30
C VAL A 267 -17.78 32.99 0.83
N ALA A 268 -19.00 32.59 0.47
CA ALA A 268 -20.21 33.08 1.10
C ALA A 268 -20.33 32.48 2.51
N VAL A 269 -20.13 33.32 3.52
CA VAL A 269 -20.35 33.01 4.93
C VAL A 269 -21.85 32.93 5.20
N VAL A 270 -22.37 31.70 5.31
CA VAL A 270 -23.71 31.45 5.87
C VAL A 270 -23.54 31.17 7.36
N ILE A 271 -23.75 32.20 8.18
CA ILE A 271 -23.93 32.07 9.63
C ILE A 271 -25.31 31.47 9.86
N GLY A 272 -25.37 30.14 9.93
CA GLY A 272 -26.52 29.40 10.42
C GLY A 272 -26.46 29.34 11.95
N ALA A 273 -27.21 30.22 12.61
CA ALA A 273 -27.49 30.14 14.04
C ALA A 273 -28.35 28.89 14.33
N VAL A 274 -27.71 27.79 14.73
CA VAL A 274 -28.42 26.67 15.38
C VAL A 274 -28.30 26.87 16.88
N GLN A 275 -29.42 27.28 17.46
CA GLN A 275 -29.61 27.41 18.90
C GLN A 275 -29.43 26.05 19.56
N SER A 276 -28.46 25.99 20.46
CA SER A 276 -28.24 24.91 21.41
C SER A 276 -29.40 24.86 22.42
N ALA A 277 -30.19 23.77 22.37
CA ALA A 277 -31.08 23.40 23.46
C ALA A 277 -30.33 22.47 24.43
N PRO A 278 -30.34 22.74 25.75
CA PRO A 278 -29.65 21.90 26.73
C PRO A 278 -30.42 20.59 26.97
N GLN A 279 -29.81 19.45 26.65
CA GLN A 279 -30.29 18.16 27.13
C GLN A 279 -29.94 17.97 28.60
N LYS A 280 -30.97 17.87 29.45
CA LYS A 280 -30.88 17.43 30.84
C LYS A 280 -30.42 15.97 30.88
N ILE A 281 -29.16 15.73 31.23
CA ILE A 281 -28.68 14.40 31.63
C ILE A 281 -29.27 14.08 33.01
N LYS A 282 -30.21 13.13 33.05
CA LYS A 282 -30.64 12.47 34.28
C LYS A 282 -29.49 11.57 34.77
N LYS A 283 -28.89 11.93 35.90
CA LYS A 283 -28.11 11.00 36.74
C LYS A 283 -29.08 9.92 37.26
N GLY A 284 -28.99 8.72 36.72
CA GLY A 284 -29.57 7.51 37.29
C GLY A 284 -28.50 6.79 38.11
N SER A 285 -28.59 6.97 39.42
CA SER A 285 -27.84 6.25 40.45
C SER A 285 -28.42 4.85 40.66
N ASP A 286 -27.56 3.93 41.08
CA ASP A 286 -27.83 2.70 41.84
C ASP A 286 -28.44 1.47 41.15
N LYS A 287 -27.60 0.43 40.99
CA LYS A 287 -27.84 -0.92 41.57
C LYS A 287 -26.59 -1.79 41.40
N LYS A 288 -25.83 -2.00 42.48
CA LYS A 288 -25.95 -3.12 43.45
C LYS A 288 -25.25 -4.39 42.96
N THR A 289 -23.93 -4.38 43.15
CA THR A 289 -23.06 -5.57 43.20
C THR A 289 -23.61 -6.55 44.23
N THR A 290 -23.90 -7.78 43.81
CA THR A 290 -24.17 -8.89 44.72
C THR A 290 -23.03 -9.89 44.53
N PHE A 291 -22.21 -10.00 45.56
CA PHE A 291 -21.28 -11.10 45.77
C PHE A 291 -22.08 -12.40 45.93
N ALA A 292 -21.70 -13.45 45.20
CA ALA A 292 -22.05 -14.82 45.54
C ALA A 292 -20.75 -15.55 45.86
N GLU A 293 -20.57 -15.80 47.15
CA GLU A 293 -19.56 -16.66 47.74
C GLU A 293 -20.07 -18.12 47.71
N SER A 294 -19.18 -19.04 47.31
CA SER A 294 -19.03 -20.45 47.73
C SER A 294 -20.26 -21.35 47.92
N VAL A 295 -20.20 -22.54 47.30
CA VAL A 295 -20.13 -23.87 47.96
C VAL A 295 -20.48 -24.91 46.89
N TYR A 296 -19.49 -25.69 46.44
CA TYR A 296 -19.45 -27.16 46.35
C TYR A 296 -18.12 -27.60 45.76
#